data_AF-A0A415ZLX2-F1
#
_entry.id   AF-A0A415ZLX2-F1
#
_cell.length_a   1.000
_cell.length_b   1.000
_cell.length_c   1.000
_cell.angle_alpha   90.00
_cell.angle_beta   90.00
_cell.angle_gamma   90.00
#
_symmetry.space_group_name_H-M   'P 1'
#
loop_
_entity.id
_entity.type
_entity.pdbx_description
1 polymer ?
#
loop_
_entity_poly.entity_id
_entity_poly.type
_entity_poly.pdbx_seq_one_letter_code
_entity_poly.pdbx_strand_id
1 'polypeptide(L)'
;MSTPCESVYDVFFDLIEEDRDFFNYYEATDEESYMLALQRAKALLRDAAIRMQMECDAEIDFTDTYTEGEGRKQKEFFTADLTPFEIDLLANLMYEGYLKRDISKLRAFQHQYTPSDLQVFSPANDRKTFMAMYNTVVEENKVKLDRYARRDRTTGKQRSIDYTSYETEES
;
A
#
# COMPACT_ATOMS: atom_id res chain seq x y z
N MET A 1 2.83 -21.48 8.18
CA MET A 1 1.51 -21.31 7.56
C MET A 1 1.68 -20.27 6.44
N SER A 2 0.66 -19.98 5.64
CA SER A 2 0.72 -18.98 4.58
C SER A 2 -0.45 -18.01 4.74
N THR A 3 -0.24 -16.75 4.37
CA THR A 3 -1.25 -15.70 4.55
C THR A 3 -1.94 -15.38 3.22
N PRO A 4 -3.29 -15.37 3.15
CA PRO A 4 -4.00 -14.96 1.94
C PRO A 4 -3.76 -13.47 1.65
N CYS A 5 -3.47 -13.12 0.40
CA CYS A 5 -3.37 -11.73 -0.04
C CYS A 5 -4.70 -10.97 0.13
N GLU A 6 -5.83 -11.70 0.11
CA GLU A 6 -7.17 -11.19 0.40
C GLU A 6 -7.23 -10.43 1.75
N SER A 7 -6.51 -10.90 2.77
CA SER A 7 -6.45 -10.23 4.07
C SER A 7 -5.86 -8.81 4.00
N VAL A 8 -4.98 -8.54 3.02
CA VAL A 8 -4.44 -7.19 2.78
C VAL A 8 -5.41 -6.36 1.93
N TYR A 9 -6.07 -7.00 0.96
CA TYR A 9 -7.08 -6.34 0.13
C TYR A 9 -8.25 -5.85 0.95
N ASP A 10 -8.73 -6.64 1.92
CA ASP A 10 -9.85 -6.25 2.80
C ASP A 10 -9.51 -4.96 3.56
N VAL A 11 -8.35 -4.91 4.21
CA VAL A 11 -7.90 -3.70 4.93
C VAL A 11 -7.73 -2.51 3.97
N PHE A 12 -7.20 -2.75 2.76
CA PHE A 12 -7.08 -1.70 1.76
C PHE A 12 -8.45 -1.19 1.27
N PHE A 13 -9.43 -2.08 1.06
CA PHE A 13 -10.77 -1.71 0.65
C PHE A 13 -11.52 -0.95 1.73
N ASP A 14 -11.34 -1.32 3.01
CA ASP A 14 -11.87 -0.57 4.15
C ASP A 14 -11.32 0.87 4.18
N LEU A 15 -10.04 1.07 3.83
CA LEU A 15 -9.44 2.42 3.77
C LEU A 15 -10.03 3.30 2.66
N ILE A 16 -10.67 2.72 1.64
CA ILE A 16 -11.24 3.43 0.49
C ILE A 16 -12.75 3.21 0.36
N GLU A 17 -13.42 2.70 1.40
CA GLU A 17 -14.83 2.29 1.33
C GLU A 17 -15.77 3.42 0.89
N GLU A 18 -15.42 4.66 1.24
CA GLU A 18 -16.20 5.85 0.89
C GLU A 18 -15.97 6.32 -0.56
N ASP A 19 -14.93 5.82 -1.24
CA ASP A 19 -14.59 6.20 -2.61
C ASP A 19 -15.38 5.37 -3.65
N ARG A 20 -16.53 5.94 -4.04
CA ARG A 20 -17.43 5.31 -5.03
C ARG A 20 -16.80 5.17 -6.42
N ASP A 21 -15.84 6.03 -6.78
CA ASP A 21 -15.22 6.03 -8.12
C ASP A 21 -14.22 4.87 -8.26
N PHE A 22 -13.74 4.32 -7.15
CA PHE A 22 -12.90 3.12 -7.17
C PHE A 22 -13.69 1.85 -7.50
N PHE A 23 -14.93 1.75 -7.01
CA PHE A 23 -15.78 0.55 -7.15
C PHE A 23 -16.79 0.63 -8.29
N ASN A 24 -17.08 1.82 -8.83
CA ASN A 24 -18.08 1.99 -9.89
C ASN A 24 -17.41 2.17 -11.25
N TYR A 25 -17.53 1.16 -12.11
CA TYR A 25 -17.01 1.18 -13.47
C TYR A 25 -18.16 1.36 -14.47
N TYR A 26 -17.99 2.27 -15.42
CA TYR A 26 -19.00 2.58 -16.44
C TYR A 26 -19.44 1.31 -17.18
N GLU A 27 -20.75 1.03 -17.17
CA GLU A 27 -21.41 -0.13 -17.80
C GLU A 27 -20.98 -1.52 -17.29
N ALA A 28 -20.26 -1.63 -16.16
CA ALA A 28 -19.89 -2.90 -15.58
C ALA A 28 -20.94 -3.40 -14.57
N THR A 29 -21.15 -4.71 -14.53
CA THR A 29 -21.89 -5.35 -13.42
C THR A 29 -21.12 -5.23 -12.10
N ASP A 30 -21.79 -5.45 -10.97
CA ASP A 30 -21.15 -5.45 -9.64
C ASP A 30 -19.98 -6.46 -9.59
N GLU A 31 -20.14 -7.62 -10.22
CA GLU A 31 -19.11 -8.67 -10.28
C GLU A 31 -17.92 -8.25 -11.15
N GLU A 32 -18.16 -7.65 -12.32
CA GLU A 32 -17.09 -7.14 -13.19
C GLU A 32 -16.34 -5.97 -12.55
N SER A 33 -17.07 -5.08 -11.88
CA SER A 33 -16.52 -3.96 -11.13
C SER A 33 -15.60 -4.43 -10.00
N TYR A 34 -16.04 -5.44 -9.24
CA TYR A 34 -15.23 -6.07 -8.20
C TYR A 34 -13.97 -6.74 -8.78
N MET A 35 -14.09 -7.46 -9.90
CA MET A 35 -12.95 -8.09 -10.56
C MET A 35 -11.90 -7.08 -11.05
N LEU A 36 -12.36 -5.94 -11.58
CA LEU A 36 -11.47 -4.82 -11.97
C LEU A 36 -10.79 -4.16 -10.77
N ALA A 37 -11.55 -3.93 -9.69
CA ALA A 37 -11.02 -3.41 -8.43
C ALA A 37 -9.94 -4.35 -7.86
N LEU A 38 -10.21 -5.66 -7.84
CA LEU A 38 -9.26 -6.69 -7.40
C LEU A 38 -8.01 -6.73 -8.27
N GLN A 39 -8.14 -6.64 -9.60
CA GLN A 39 -6.99 -6.58 -10.51
C GLN A 39 -6.12 -5.34 -10.24
N ARG A 40 -6.74 -4.19 -9.95
CA ARG A 40 -6.01 -2.96 -9.59
C ARG A 40 -5.33 -3.09 -8.23
N ALA A 41 -6.03 -3.67 -7.24
CA ALA A 41 -5.49 -3.94 -5.92
C ALA A 41 -4.28 -4.87 -5.99
N LYS A 42 -4.30 -5.92 -6.81
CA LYS A 42 -3.13 -6.79 -7.09
C LYS A 42 -1.91 -6.01 -7.54
N ALA A 43 -2.08 -5.08 -8.49
CA ALA A 43 -0.97 -4.26 -8.96
C ALA A 43 -0.43 -3.34 -7.84
N LEU A 44 -1.33 -2.74 -7.03
CA LEU A 44 -0.93 -1.90 -5.90
C LEU A 44 -0.21 -2.71 -4.82
N LEU A 45 -0.66 -3.93 -4.53
CA LEU A 45 -0.03 -4.81 -3.55
C LEU A 45 1.37 -5.20 -4.01
N ARG A 46 1.55 -5.53 -5.29
CA ARG A 46 2.88 -5.82 -5.84
C ARG A 46 3.83 -4.62 -5.68
N ASP A 47 3.36 -3.42 -6.00
CA ASP A 47 4.15 -2.19 -5.83
C ASP A 47 4.51 -1.95 -4.35
N ALA A 48 3.55 -2.17 -3.44
CA ALA A 48 3.74 -2.05 -2.00
C ALA A 48 4.75 -3.08 -1.46
N ALA A 49 4.64 -4.35 -1.88
CA ALA A 49 5.54 -5.43 -1.49
C ALA A 49 6.98 -5.17 -1.95
N ILE A 50 7.17 -4.73 -3.20
CA ILE A 50 8.49 -4.34 -3.72
C ILE A 50 9.08 -3.21 -2.88
N ARG A 51 8.29 -2.18 -2.59
CA ARG A 51 8.76 -1.06 -1.78
C ARG A 51 9.16 -1.50 -0.38
N MET A 52 8.35 -2.35 0.26
CA MET A 52 8.66 -2.90 1.57
C MET A 52 9.96 -3.71 1.55
N GLN A 53 10.18 -4.51 0.52
CA GLN A 53 11.42 -5.29 0.34
C GLN A 53 12.66 -4.42 0.10
N MET A 54 12.49 -3.26 -0.56
CA MET A 54 13.58 -2.33 -0.83
C MET A 54 13.97 -1.47 0.38
N GLU A 55 12.97 -1.04 1.17
CA GLU A 55 13.19 -0.13 2.29
C GLU A 55 13.48 -0.85 3.62
N CYS A 56 13.06 -2.11 3.73
CA CYS A 56 13.28 -2.93 4.92
C CYS A 56 14.18 -4.12 4.57
N ASP A 57 15.25 -4.32 5.32
CA ASP A 57 16.01 -5.57 5.32
C ASP A 57 15.20 -6.63 6.10
N ALA A 58 14.13 -7.08 5.45
CA ALA A 58 13.17 -8.01 6.00
C ALA A 58 13.67 -9.45 5.85
N GLU A 59 13.47 -10.24 6.91
CA GLU A 59 13.81 -11.67 6.93
C GLU A 59 12.91 -12.51 6.01
N ILE A 60 11.79 -11.94 5.58
CA ILE A 60 10.83 -12.57 4.67
C ILE A 60 10.76 -11.80 3.35
N ASP A 61 10.52 -12.52 2.26
CA ASP A 61 10.28 -11.93 0.94
C ASP A 61 8.79 -11.61 0.77
N PHE A 62 8.44 -10.32 0.78
CA PHE A 62 7.05 -9.88 0.59
C PHE A 62 6.57 -10.02 -0.86
N THR A 63 7.49 -10.26 -1.80
CA THR A 63 7.18 -10.42 -3.22
C THR A 63 6.95 -11.87 -3.63
N ASP A 64 7.26 -12.81 -2.74
CA ASP A 64 7.05 -14.24 -2.98
C ASP A 64 5.60 -14.65 -2.68
N THR A 65 4.81 -14.74 -3.76
CA THR A 65 3.42 -15.19 -3.72
C THR A 65 3.21 -16.41 -4.61
N TYR A 66 2.28 -17.28 -4.20
CA TYR A 66 1.84 -18.41 -5.00
C TYR A 66 0.32 -18.39 -5.15
N THR A 67 -0.15 -18.94 -6.26
CA THR A 67 -1.59 -19.08 -6.54
C THR A 67 -2.02 -20.51 -6.26
N GLU A 68 -3.11 -20.67 -5.52
CA GLU A 68 -3.74 -21.95 -5.25
C GLU A 68 -5.21 -21.92 -5.69
N GLY A 69 -5.69 -23.05 -6.21
CA GLY A 69 -7.06 -23.23 -6.71
C GLY A 69 -7.15 -23.35 -8.23
N GLU A 70 -8.34 -23.73 -8.71
CA GLU A 70 -8.62 -24.00 -10.12
C GLU A 70 -9.63 -23.01 -10.72
N GLY A 71 -9.39 -22.60 -11.97
CA GLY A 71 -10.30 -21.76 -12.75
C GLY A 71 -10.59 -20.41 -12.07
N ARG A 72 -11.87 -20.10 -11.85
CA ARG A 72 -12.33 -18.82 -11.26
C ARG A 72 -12.15 -18.71 -9.75
N LYS A 73 -11.73 -19.77 -9.06
CA LYS A 73 -11.53 -19.80 -7.60
C LYS A 73 -10.06 -19.67 -7.19
N GLN A 74 -9.21 -19.15 -8.08
CA GLN A 74 -7.81 -18.92 -7.79
C GLN A 74 -7.66 -17.87 -6.69
N LYS A 75 -6.93 -18.23 -5.64
CA LYS A 75 -6.55 -17.36 -4.54
C LYS A 75 -5.04 -17.21 -4.51
N GLU A 76 -4.59 -16.02 -4.14
CA GLU A 76 -3.17 -15.70 -4.04
C GLU A 76 -2.77 -15.64 -2.57
N PHE A 77 -1.63 -16.23 -2.25
CA PHE A 77 -1.11 -16.36 -0.91
C PHE A 77 0.34 -15.90 -0.88
N PHE A 78 0.73 -15.25 0.21
CA PHE A 78 2.13 -15.06 0.54
C PHE A 78 2.72 -16.39 1.00
N THR A 79 3.93 -16.71 0.54
CA THR A 79 4.67 -17.88 1.03
C THR A 79 5.01 -17.74 2.53
N ALA A 80 5.17 -16.50 3.00
CA ALA A 80 5.40 -16.17 4.40
C ALA A 80 4.11 -15.99 5.21
N ASP A 81 4.20 -16.21 6.52
CA ASP A 81 3.15 -15.91 7.49
C ASP A 81 3.20 -14.45 7.91
N LEU A 82 2.31 -13.60 7.39
CA LEU A 82 2.31 -12.17 7.73
C LEU A 82 1.66 -11.92 9.09
N THR A 83 2.25 -11.00 9.85
CA THR A 83 1.67 -10.47 11.08
C THR A 83 0.61 -9.40 10.77
N PRO A 84 -0.31 -9.12 11.70
CA PRO A 84 -1.30 -8.05 11.51
C PRO A 84 -0.67 -6.67 11.22
N PHE A 85 0.52 -6.39 11.77
CA PHE A 85 1.24 -5.14 11.50
C PHE A 85 1.76 -5.07 10.06
N GLU A 86 2.23 -6.19 9.51
CA GLU A 86 2.68 -6.25 8.11
C GLU A 86 1.51 -6.12 7.14
N ILE A 87 0.36 -6.72 7.47
CA ILE A 87 -0.89 -6.58 6.71
C ILE A 87 -1.34 -5.11 6.69
N ASP A 88 -1.41 -4.45 7.85
CA ASP A 88 -1.73 -3.01 7.93
C ASP A 88 -0.74 -2.18 7.12
N LEU A 89 0.56 -2.43 7.28
CA LEU A 89 1.58 -1.65 6.57
C LEU A 89 1.46 -1.79 5.05
N LEU A 90 1.29 -3.01 4.53
CA LEU A 90 1.09 -3.24 3.11
C LEU A 90 -0.17 -2.53 2.59
N ALA A 91 -1.29 -2.60 3.32
CA ALA A 91 -2.52 -1.92 2.94
C ALA A 91 -2.36 -0.38 2.91
N ASN A 92 -1.63 0.19 3.87
CA ASN A 92 -1.35 1.63 3.89
C ASN A 92 -0.41 2.07 2.75
N LEU A 93 0.55 1.22 2.36
CA LEU A 93 1.40 1.45 1.19
C LEU A 93 0.60 1.34 -0.12
N MET A 94 -0.37 0.42 -0.19
CA MET A 94 -1.31 0.34 -1.31
C MET A 94 -2.15 1.62 -1.43
N TYR A 95 -2.64 2.15 -0.30
CA TYR A 95 -3.40 3.40 -0.25
C TYR A 95 -2.58 4.59 -0.75
N GLU A 96 -1.31 4.70 -0.35
CA GLU A 96 -0.41 5.71 -0.89
C GLU A 96 -0.22 5.57 -2.42
N GLY A 97 -0.01 4.33 -2.89
CA GLY A 97 0.10 4.04 -4.33
C GLY A 97 -1.17 4.39 -5.10
N TYR A 98 -2.33 4.19 -4.49
CA TYR A 98 -3.62 4.58 -5.03
C TYR A 98 -3.73 6.11 -5.17
N LEU A 99 -3.50 6.87 -4.09
CA LEU A 99 -3.51 8.34 -4.13
C LEU A 99 -2.50 8.92 -5.13
N LYS A 100 -1.33 8.29 -5.26
CA LYS A 100 -0.31 8.68 -6.24
C LYS A 100 -0.82 8.60 -7.68
N ARG A 101 -1.71 7.66 -7.99
CA ARG A 101 -2.30 7.56 -9.35
C ARG A 101 -3.24 8.73 -9.64
N ASP A 102 -3.93 9.26 -8.64
CA ASP A 102 -4.80 10.44 -8.83
C ASP A 102 -4.02 11.74 -9.06
N ILE A 103 -2.77 11.83 -8.60
CA ILE A 103 -1.85 12.92 -8.99
C ILE A 103 -1.70 12.97 -10.52
N SER A 104 -1.63 11.81 -11.18
CA SER A 104 -1.50 11.73 -12.64
C SER A 104 -2.77 12.25 -13.34
N LYS A 105 -3.95 11.96 -12.78
CA LYS A 105 -5.23 12.50 -13.29
C LYS A 105 -5.31 14.02 -13.11
N LEU A 106 -4.96 14.54 -11.94
CA LEU A 106 -4.93 15.99 -11.67
C LEU A 106 -4.03 16.75 -12.65
N ARG A 107 -2.89 16.16 -13.05
CA ARG A 107 -1.99 16.74 -14.07
C ARG A 107 -2.63 16.78 -15.47
N ALA A 108 -3.44 15.78 -15.83
CA ALA A 108 -4.13 15.73 -17.11
C ALA A 108 -5.24 16.80 -17.21
N PHE A 109 -6.02 16.99 -16.14
CA PHE A 109 -7.08 17.99 -16.10
C PHE A 109 -6.56 19.43 -16.23
N GLN A 110 -5.36 19.75 -15.75
CA GLN A 110 -4.76 21.09 -15.92
C GLN A 110 -4.65 21.56 -17.37
N HIS A 111 -4.59 20.64 -18.35
CA HIS A 111 -4.45 21.00 -19.76
C HIS A 111 -5.79 21.25 -20.47
N GLN A 112 -6.94 20.94 -19.82
CA GLN A 112 -8.26 20.96 -20.45
C GLN A 112 -9.15 22.14 -20.04
N TYR A 113 -8.76 22.94 -19.05
CA TYR A 113 -9.60 24.06 -18.58
C TYR A 113 -9.43 25.32 -19.41
N THR A 114 -10.55 25.93 -19.79
CA THR A 114 -10.57 27.27 -20.39
C THR A 114 -10.47 28.35 -19.31
N PRO A 115 -9.90 29.55 -19.61
CA PRO A 115 -9.69 30.61 -18.62
C PRO A 115 -10.95 31.08 -17.87
N SER A 116 -12.14 30.83 -18.45
CA SER A 116 -13.46 31.16 -17.90
C SER A 116 -13.85 30.28 -16.71
N ASP A 117 -13.35 29.05 -16.62
CA ASP A 117 -13.73 28.08 -15.58
C ASP A 117 -12.93 28.28 -14.27
N LEU A 118 -11.86 29.08 -14.31
CA LEU A 118 -10.94 29.36 -13.21
C LEU A 118 -11.47 30.35 -12.15
N GLN A 119 -12.65 30.96 -12.36
CA GLN A 119 -13.16 32.02 -11.47
C GLN A 119 -13.95 31.53 -10.25
N VAL A 120 -14.45 30.28 -10.24
CA VAL A 120 -15.37 29.80 -9.19
C VAL A 120 -14.79 28.63 -8.36
N PHE A 121 -13.87 27.87 -8.94
CA PHE A 121 -13.05 26.88 -8.25
C PHE A 121 -11.61 27.35 -8.37
N SER A 122 -10.82 27.33 -7.29
CA SER A 122 -9.40 27.65 -7.35
C SER A 122 -8.62 26.35 -7.44
N PRO A 123 -8.35 25.80 -8.65
CA PRO A 123 -7.83 24.44 -8.80
C PRO A 123 -6.42 24.31 -8.21
N ALA A 124 -5.73 25.45 -8.07
CA ALA A 124 -4.45 25.55 -7.37
C ALA A 124 -4.58 25.25 -5.87
N ASN A 125 -5.64 25.70 -5.20
CA ASN A 125 -5.88 25.41 -3.79
C ASN A 125 -6.26 23.94 -3.58
N ASP A 126 -7.17 23.39 -4.40
CA ASP A 126 -7.57 21.99 -4.28
C ASP A 126 -6.38 21.05 -4.50
N ARG A 127 -5.53 21.35 -5.49
CA ARG A 127 -4.27 20.63 -5.71
C ARG A 127 -3.33 20.74 -4.51
N LYS A 128 -3.20 21.93 -3.90
CA LYS A 128 -2.34 22.13 -2.74
C LYS A 128 -2.85 21.32 -1.54
N THR A 129 -4.16 21.31 -1.31
CA THR A 129 -4.79 20.53 -0.24
C THR A 129 -4.60 19.03 -0.48
N PHE A 130 -4.85 18.54 -1.70
CA PHE A 130 -4.63 17.15 -2.06
C PHE A 130 -3.16 16.73 -1.88
N MET A 131 -2.21 17.55 -2.36
CA MET A 131 -0.78 17.27 -2.19
C MET A 131 -0.35 17.29 -0.72
N ALA A 132 -0.94 18.17 0.11
CA ALA A 132 -0.67 18.17 1.55
C ALA A 132 -1.18 16.89 2.23
N MET A 133 -2.38 16.43 1.88
CA MET A 133 -2.93 15.16 2.34
C MET A 133 -2.05 13.98 1.91
N TYR A 134 -1.71 13.91 0.62
CA TYR A 134 -0.83 12.87 0.08
C TYR A 134 0.52 12.83 0.80
N ASN A 135 1.17 13.97 0.99
CA ASN A 135 2.45 14.05 1.69
C ASN A 135 2.35 13.61 3.16
N THR A 136 1.20 13.85 3.80
CA THR A 136 0.96 13.39 5.18
C THR A 136 0.93 11.86 5.22
N VAL A 137 0.20 11.22 4.30
CA VAL A 137 0.15 9.75 4.18
C VAL A 137 1.54 9.16 3.91
N VAL A 138 2.31 9.77 2.99
CA VAL A 138 3.69 9.34 2.69
C VAL A 138 4.56 9.37 3.94
N GLU A 139 4.45 10.43 4.75
CA GLU A 139 5.28 10.60 5.95
C GLU A 139 4.86 9.64 7.07
N GLU A 140 3.56 9.42 7.27
CA GLU A 140 3.05 8.39 8.19
C GLU A 140 3.55 6.99 7.80
N ASN A 141 3.52 6.67 6.50
CA ASN A 141 4.02 5.39 5.99
C ASN A 141 5.52 5.22 6.19
N LYS A 142 6.33 6.27 6.00
CA LYS A 142 7.76 6.24 6.33
C LYS A 142 8.00 5.96 7.81
N VAL A 143 7.23 6.59 8.70
CA VAL A 143 7.33 6.33 10.14
C VAL A 143 6.97 4.89 10.48
N LYS A 144 5.93 4.32 9.83
CA LYS A 144 5.57 2.91 9.99
C LYS A 144 6.66 1.97 9.48
N LEU A 145 7.24 2.24 8.30
CA LEU A 145 8.35 1.48 7.71
C LEU A 145 9.60 1.52 8.60
N ASP A 146 10.02 2.70 9.05
CA ASP A 146 11.16 2.86 9.94
C ASP A 146 10.94 2.13 11.28
N ARG A 147 9.73 2.21 11.83
CA ARG A 147 9.37 1.45 13.04
C ARG A 147 9.45 -0.05 12.81
N TYR A 148 8.99 -0.54 11.66
CA TYR A 148 9.07 -1.95 11.30
C TYR A 148 10.53 -2.40 11.14
N ALA A 149 11.35 -1.65 10.39
CA ALA A 149 12.77 -1.97 10.16
C ALA A 149 13.60 -2.03 11.47
N ARG A 150 13.24 -1.22 12.47
CA ARG A 150 13.91 -1.18 13.78
C ARG A 150 13.45 -2.27 14.73
N ARG A 151 12.41 -3.04 14.42
CA ARG A 151 11.86 -4.05 15.33
C ARG A 151 12.14 -5.45 14.81
N ASP A 152 12.40 -6.35 15.74
CA ASP A 152 12.43 -7.77 15.47
C ASP A 152 11.00 -8.24 15.16
N ARG A 153 10.87 -8.95 14.05
CA ARG A 153 9.59 -9.40 13.49
C ARG A 153 8.83 -10.35 14.42
N THR A 154 9.55 -11.25 15.09
CA THR A 154 8.95 -12.32 15.92
C THR A 154 8.70 -11.88 17.36
N THR A 155 9.60 -11.06 17.91
CA THR A 155 9.55 -10.64 19.32
C THR A 155 8.96 -9.25 19.50
N GLY A 156 8.85 -8.44 18.43
CA GLY A 156 8.36 -7.07 18.46
C GLY A 156 9.25 -6.08 19.21
N LYS A 157 10.40 -6.54 19.73
CA LYS A 157 11.38 -5.74 20.45
C LYS A 157 12.21 -4.92 19.48
N GLN A 158 12.72 -3.78 19.93
CA GLN A 158 13.63 -2.99 19.11
C GLN A 158 14.92 -3.79 18.90
N ARG A 159 15.40 -3.88 17.66
CA ARG A 159 16.69 -4.45 17.30
C ARG A 159 17.77 -3.61 18.00
N SER A 160 18.31 -4.11 19.11
CA SER A 160 19.48 -3.55 19.79
C SER A 160 20.73 -4.26 19.30
N ILE A 161 21.83 -3.54 19.11
CA ILE A 161 23.14 -4.15 18.94
C ILE A 161 23.51 -4.78 20.28
N ASP A 162 23.72 -6.10 20.30
CA ASP A 162 24.20 -6.79 21.48
C ASP A 162 25.71 -6.59 21.61
N TYR A 163 26.11 -5.70 22.52
CA TYR A 163 27.52 -5.37 22.76
C TYR A 163 28.24 -6.40 23.63
N THR A 164 27.54 -7.41 24.17
CA THR A 164 28.14 -8.41 25.07
C THR A 164 29.13 -9.35 24.38
N SER A 165 29.07 -9.47 23.05
CA SER A 165 30.00 -10.28 22.26
C SER A 165 31.38 -9.64 22.08
N TYR A 166 31.50 -8.32 22.29
CA TYR A 166 32.77 -7.58 22.17
C TYR A 166 33.58 -7.57 23.48
N GLU A 167 33.01 -7.98 24.61
CA GLU A 167 33.73 -8.06 25.89
C GLU A 167 34.62 -9.32 26.01
N THR A 168 34.44 -10.32 25.15
CA THR A 168 35.18 -11.60 25.19
C THR A 168 36.49 -11.63 24.39
N GLU A 169 36.83 -10.58 23.64
CA GLU A 169 38.08 -10.54 22.84
C GLU A 169 39.25 -9.79 23.51
N GLU A 170 39.06 -9.25 24.72
CA GLU A 170 40.12 -8.59 25.52
C GLU A 170 40.44 -9.32 26.83
N SER A 171 40.70 -10.64 26.80
CA SER A 171 41.17 -11.39 27.97
C SER A 171 42.33 -12.34 27.65
#